data_AF-A0ABD2IHF8-F1
#
_entry.id   AF-A0ABD2IHF8-F1
#
_cell.length_a   1.000
_cell.length_b   1.000
_cell.length_c   1.000
_cell.angle_alpha   90.00
_cell.angle_beta   90.00
_cell.angle_gamma   90.00
#
_symmetry.space_group_name_H-M   'P 1'
#
loop_
_entity.id
_entity.type
_entity.pdbx_description
1 polymer ?
#
loop_
_entity_poly.entity_id
_entity_poly.type
_entity_poly.pdbx_seq_one_letter_code
_entity_poly.pdbx_strand_id
1 'polypeptide(L)'
;MFFLLTLAFAAFAERSSSRSISSSSDSSESSEECSSGEGNPGTEPETTTVVDSEENCNATSDSPNDESSPVPSSDSPNEEESSPVPSSDSPNDESSPVPSSDSPNDESPVPSTAAPSSPQYTLPVTEEDKNAAVQCHNKFRSELALGNSFNKTGGNKMPSASNMRKMEWDDNLAKFAAEWANKCSISHSWNGWAGENLAMNGGIFTNKDAFEYACGRWWGELAALGFPKDLILTGENFGGIGHWTQMAWANTDRIGCAMAKNCPNTNWKTYVVCWYYAAGNYFGSPVYEAGEPCSKCSPKCDKAIGLCQ
;
A
#
# COMPACT_ATOMS: atom_id res chain seq x y z
N MET A 1 28.76 25.62 -0.54
CA MET A 1 27.62 26.37 0.04
C MET A 1 26.92 25.41 0.98
N PHE A 2 26.68 25.78 2.26
CA PHE A 2 26.24 24.81 3.27
C PHE A 2 24.77 24.44 3.12
N PHE A 3 24.46 23.14 3.25
CA PHE A 3 23.11 22.66 3.50
C PHE A 3 22.86 22.62 5.01
N LEU A 4 21.80 23.29 5.46
CA LEU A 4 21.23 23.17 6.79
C LEU A 4 19.73 22.94 6.63
N LEU A 5 19.27 21.71 6.85
CA LEU A 5 17.87 21.40 7.11
C LEU A 5 17.84 20.40 8.26
N THR A 6 17.30 20.83 9.40
CA THR A 6 17.27 20.06 10.64
C THR A 6 16.13 19.05 10.65
N LEU A 7 16.43 17.83 11.07
CA LEU A 7 15.41 16.82 11.40
C LEU A 7 14.67 17.25 12.68
N ALA A 8 13.34 17.18 12.65
CA ALA A 8 12.49 17.33 13.81
C ALA A 8 11.75 16.02 14.10
N PHE A 9 12.31 15.21 15.00
CA PHE A 9 11.61 14.10 15.65
C PHE A 9 11.56 14.39 17.15
N ALA A 10 10.36 14.52 17.69
CA ALA A 10 10.12 14.62 19.13
C ALA A 10 9.17 13.48 19.54
N ALA A 11 9.68 12.53 20.32
CA ALA A 11 8.86 11.47 20.87
C ALA A 11 8.07 11.99 22.08
N PHE A 12 6.79 11.60 22.17
CA PHE A 12 5.98 11.85 23.36
C PHE A 12 6.01 10.60 24.24
N ALA A 13 6.43 10.74 25.49
CA ALA A 13 6.51 9.65 26.46
C ALA A 13 5.83 10.10 27.77
N GLU A 14 4.97 9.24 28.30
CA GLU A 14 4.10 9.56 29.45
C GLU A 14 4.87 9.57 30.77
N ARG A 15 4.44 10.40 31.72
CA ARG A 15 4.61 10.10 33.15
C ARG A 15 3.54 10.74 34.02
N SER A 16 2.59 9.93 34.47
CA SER A 16 1.67 10.29 35.56
C SER A 16 2.39 10.28 36.92
N SER A 17 2.05 11.21 37.82
CA SER A 17 1.41 10.87 39.12
C SER A 17 1.21 12.08 40.05
N SER A 18 -0.06 12.51 40.18
CA SER A 18 -0.76 12.84 41.44
C SER A 18 -0.31 13.97 42.40
N ARG A 19 -1.34 14.69 42.90
CA ARG A 19 -1.45 15.50 44.14
C ARG A 19 -0.82 16.91 44.17
N SER A 20 -1.39 17.92 44.85
CA SER A 20 -2.80 18.30 45.15
C SER A 20 -2.84 19.57 46.04
N ILE A 21 -3.99 20.27 46.08
CA ILE A 21 -4.41 21.30 47.06
C ILE A 21 -4.07 22.77 46.71
N SER A 22 -4.97 23.65 47.17
CA SER A 22 -5.22 25.09 47.02
C SER A 22 -4.05 26.04 47.41
N SER A 23 -4.13 27.39 47.28
CA SER A 23 -5.30 28.28 47.29
C SER A 23 -5.10 29.68 46.71
N SER A 24 -6.22 30.42 46.59
CA SER A 24 -6.41 31.87 46.80
C SER A 24 -5.78 32.90 45.83
N SER A 25 -6.52 33.99 45.65
CA SER A 25 -6.30 35.09 44.70
C SER A 25 -6.51 36.46 45.36
N ASP A 26 -5.84 37.49 44.85
CA ASP A 26 -6.16 38.92 44.98
C ASP A 26 -5.80 39.55 43.60
N SER A 27 -6.70 40.23 42.87
CA SER A 27 -7.19 41.62 43.03
C SER A 27 -6.13 42.68 42.65
N SER A 28 -6.42 43.77 41.93
CA SER A 28 -7.67 44.39 41.41
C SER A 28 -7.44 44.95 39.96
N GLU A 29 -8.27 45.74 39.26
CA GLU A 29 -9.46 46.53 39.65
C GLU A 29 -10.52 46.79 38.52
N SER A 30 -10.28 47.71 37.58
CA SER A 30 -11.34 48.48 36.87
C SER A 30 -10.81 49.20 35.58
N SER A 31 -11.62 49.86 34.73
CA SER A 31 -13.03 50.29 34.82
C SER A 31 -13.79 50.18 33.46
N GLU A 32 -15.05 49.73 33.43
CA GLU A 32 -16.34 50.48 33.28
C GLU A 32 -16.72 50.80 31.79
N GLU A 33 -17.99 50.92 31.38
CA GLU A 33 -19.28 51.08 32.10
C GLU A 33 -20.47 50.40 31.35
N CYS A 34 -21.62 50.21 32.01
CA CYS A 34 -22.86 49.60 31.47
C CYS A 34 -24.12 50.24 32.11
N SER A 35 -25.34 49.98 31.58
CA SER A 35 -26.59 50.34 32.29
C SER A 35 -27.78 49.41 32.00
N SER A 36 -28.48 49.03 33.10
CA SER A 36 -29.89 48.62 33.34
C SER A 36 -30.82 48.13 32.21
N GLY A 37 -31.83 47.24 32.42
CA GLY A 37 -32.38 46.62 33.64
C GLY A 37 -33.94 46.67 33.66
N GLU A 38 -34.75 45.84 34.33
CA GLU A 38 -34.57 44.59 35.12
C GLU A 38 -35.91 43.81 35.21
N GLY A 39 -35.93 42.56 35.74
CA GLY A 39 -37.15 41.95 36.34
C GLY A 39 -37.69 40.62 35.74
N ASN A 40 -37.98 39.64 36.61
CA ASN A 40 -38.70 38.36 36.37
C ASN A 40 -39.23 37.84 37.75
N PRO A 41 -40.40 37.17 37.88
CA PRO A 41 -40.37 35.69 38.06
C PRO A 41 -41.65 34.89 37.69
N GLY A 42 -41.47 33.58 37.38
CA GLY A 42 -42.49 32.50 37.52
C GLY A 42 -43.40 32.22 36.30
N THR A 43 -43.93 31.02 36.05
CA THR A 43 -43.77 29.68 36.69
C THR A 43 -44.07 28.55 35.67
N GLU A 44 -43.58 27.33 35.92
CA GLU A 44 -43.83 26.09 35.14
C GLU A 44 -45.19 25.41 35.48
N PRO A 45 -45.55 24.22 34.95
CA PRO A 45 -45.73 23.83 33.53
C PRO A 45 -47.08 23.08 33.28
N GLU A 46 -47.43 22.75 32.02
CA GLU A 46 -47.84 21.37 31.60
C GLU A 46 -48.20 21.24 30.10
N THR A 47 -48.51 20.02 29.65
CA THR A 47 -48.67 19.57 28.25
C THR A 47 -50.09 19.62 27.68
N THR A 48 -50.25 19.87 26.38
CA THR A 48 -51.18 19.10 25.51
C THR A 48 -50.90 19.26 24.01
N THR A 49 -51.48 18.35 23.20
CA THR A 49 -51.36 18.20 21.73
C THR A 49 -52.59 18.75 20.98
N VAL A 50 -52.50 19.05 19.65
CA VAL A 50 -53.43 18.61 18.56
C VAL A 50 -53.38 19.48 17.25
N VAL A 51 -53.01 18.83 16.13
CA VAL A 51 -53.31 18.99 14.66
C VAL A 51 -53.27 20.35 13.88
N ASP A 52 -53.26 20.19 12.56
CA ASP A 52 -53.05 21.15 11.46
C ASP A 52 -54.27 21.98 10.99
N SER A 53 -53.98 23.09 10.28
CA SER A 53 -54.71 23.72 9.14
C SER A 53 -53.73 24.71 8.47
N GLU A 54 -53.44 24.69 7.16
CA GLU A 54 -54.15 25.37 6.04
C GLU A 54 -54.24 26.92 6.20
N GLU A 55 -53.99 27.81 5.21
CA GLU A 55 -53.97 27.77 3.73
C GLU A 55 -52.87 28.77 3.19
N ASN A 56 -52.09 28.50 2.11
CA ASN A 56 -52.35 28.70 0.66
C ASN A 56 -52.08 30.11 0.07
N CYS A 57 -51.36 30.19 -1.07
CA CYS A 57 -51.43 31.27 -2.07
C CYS A 57 -50.88 30.83 -3.46
N ASN A 58 -51.76 30.80 -4.47
CA ASN A 58 -51.51 30.55 -5.91
C ASN A 58 -50.69 31.66 -6.62
N ALA A 59 -50.14 31.51 -7.85
CA ALA A 59 -49.65 30.35 -8.64
C ALA A 59 -48.60 30.85 -9.69
N THR A 60 -48.62 30.77 -11.04
CA THR A 60 -49.53 30.33 -12.15
C THR A 60 -48.70 30.11 -13.46
N SER A 61 -49.10 29.17 -14.36
CA SER A 61 -48.76 29.05 -15.82
C SER A 61 -47.26 28.91 -16.25
N ASP A 62 -46.85 28.14 -17.26
CA ASP A 62 -47.56 27.50 -18.40
C ASP A 62 -47.05 26.06 -18.73
N SER A 63 -47.68 25.40 -19.71
CA SER A 63 -47.44 24.01 -20.17
C SER A 63 -48.10 23.78 -21.54
N PRO A 64 -48.02 22.60 -22.22
CA PRO A 64 -46.95 21.58 -22.33
C PRO A 64 -46.62 21.28 -23.82
N ASN A 65 -46.03 20.13 -24.14
CA ASN A 65 -46.55 19.23 -25.20
C ASN A 65 -45.90 17.83 -25.16
N ASP A 66 -46.74 16.79 -25.35
CA ASP A 66 -46.37 15.40 -25.70
C ASP A 66 -45.87 15.31 -27.17
N GLU A 67 -45.37 14.22 -27.76
CA GLU A 67 -45.15 12.80 -27.37
C GLU A 67 -43.77 12.36 -28.01
N SER A 68 -43.32 11.13 -28.30
CA SER A 68 -43.87 9.76 -28.42
C SER A 68 -42.76 8.68 -28.31
N SER A 69 -43.10 7.40 -28.47
CA SER A 69 -42.18 6.31 -28.86
C SER A 69 -42.74 5.54 -30.08
N PRO A 70 -41.93 4.81 -30.87
CA PRO A 70 -41.73 3.38 -30.53
C PRO A 70 -40.36 2.76 -30.91
N VAL A 71 -40.12 1.56 -30.38
CA VAL A 71 -39.10 0.57 -30.83
C VAL A 71 -39.81 -0.49 -31.70
N PRO A 72 -39.14 -1.24 -32.61
CA PRO A 72 -38.44 -2.48 -32.19
C PRO A 72 -37.27 -2.96 -33.10
N SER A 73 -36.62 -4.08 -32.72
CA SER A 73 -36.05 -5.22 -33.52
C SER A 73 -35.37 -4.99 -34.89
N SER A 74 -34.31 -5.71 -35.28
CA SER A 74 -33.52 -6.80 -34.63
C SER A 74 -32.22 -7.09 -35.45
N ASP A 75 -31.66 -8.30 -35.29
CA ASP A 75 -30.76 -9.03 -36.19
C ASP A 75 -29.24 -8.83 -36.01
N SER A 76 -28.60 -9.91 -35.55
CA SER A 76 -27.19 -10.24 -35.79
C SER A 76 -27.08 -11.09 -37.07
N PRO A 77 -25.87 -11.21 -37.64
CA PRO A 77 -25.32 -12.56 -37.73
C PRO A 77 -23.87 -12.67 -37.23
N ASN A 78 -23.43 -13.91 -37.04
CA ASN A 78 -22.03 -14.24 -36.80
C ASN A 78 -21.18 -13.96 -38.05
N GLU A 79 -19.89 -13.72 -37.85
CA GLU A 79 -18.88 -14.34 -38.71
C GLU A 79 -18.04 -15.29 -37.87
N GLU A 80 -18.07 -16.57 -38.21
CA GLU A 80 -17.02 -17.51 -37.84
C GLU A 80 -15.89 -17.35 -38.86
N GLU A 81 -14.65 -17.19 -38.43
CA GLU A 81 -13.50 -17.67 -39.22
C GLU A 81 -12.81 -18.77 -38.42
N SER A 82 -12.44 -19.84 -39.11
CA SER A 82 -12.00 -21.09 -38.47
C SER A 82 -10.90 -21.78 -39.25
N SER A 83 -10.16 -22.65 -38.55
CA SER A 83 -9.20 -23.61 -39.10
C SER A 83 -7.85 -23.02 -39.56
N PRO A 84 -6.79 -23.85 -39.70
CA PRO A 84 -6.70 -25.27 -39.38
C PRO A 84 -5.69 -25.63 -38.28
N VAL A 85 -5.99 -26.70 -37.53
CA VAL A 85 -4.98 -27.47 -36.79
C VAL A 85 -4.40 -28.53 -37.73
N PRO A 86 -3.07 -28.69 -37.84
CA PRO A 86 -2.49 -29.84 -38.53
C PRO A 86 -2.44 -31.06 -37.60
N SER A 87 -3.30 -32.05 -37.84
CA SER A 87 -3.27 -33.34 -37.16
C SER A 87 -3.25 -34.49 -38.18
N SER A 88 -2.10 -35.12 -38.31
CA SER A 88 -1.85 -36.39 -39.00
C SER A 88 -0.44 -36.85 -38.59
N ASP A 89 -0.09 -38.09 -38.34
CA ASP A 89 -0.76 -39.37 -38.12
C ASP A 89 0.45 -40.28 -37.82
N SER A 90 0.41 -41.08 -36.77
CA SER A 90 1.41 -42.15 -36.61
C SER A 90 1.06 -43.30 -37.55
N PRO A 91 2.06 -44.05 -38.05
CA PRO A 91 2.00 -45.46 -37.69
C PRO A 91 3.37 -46.07 -37.33
N ASN A 92 3.31 -46.95 -36.32
CA ASN A 92 3.97 -48.26 -36.20
C ASN A 92 5.45 -48.41 -36.62
N ASP A 93 6.39 -48.67 -35.69
CA ASP A 93 6.57 -49.92 -34.91
C ASP A 93 7.39 -50.99 -35.67
N GLU A 94 8.69 -51.11 -35.34
CA GLU A 94 9.37 -52.41 -35.21
C GLU A 94 10.75 -52.32 -34.49
N SER A 95 10.91 -53.18 -33.47
CA SER A 95 12.01 -54.15 -33.29
C SER A 95 13.50 -53.75 -33.45
N SER A 96 14.15 -53.52 -32.29
CA SER A 96 15.49 -54.09 -31.92
C SER A 96 16.78 -53.59 -32.64
N PRO A 97 18.00 -53.93 -32.17
CA PRO A 97 18.38 -54.56 -30.89
C PRO A 97 19.29 -53.69 -30.00
N VAL A 98 19.47 -54.08 -28.74
CA VAL A 98 20.42 -53.46 -27.80
C VAL A 98 21.76 -54.24 -27.79
N PRO A 99 22.92 -53.60 -27.98
CA PRO A 99 24.22 -54.20 -27.68
C PRO A 99 24.70 -53.78 -26.28
N SER A 100 24.74 -54.73 -25.34
CA SER A 100 25.43 -54.55 -24.05
C SER A 100 26.94 -54.64 -24.24
N SER A 101 27.71 -53.74 -23.63
CA SER A 101 29.16 -53.87 -23.53
C SER A 101 29.68 -53.26 -22.22
N ASP A 102 29.91 -54.11 -21.22
CA ASP A 102 30.56 -53.72 -19.98
C ASP A 102 32.03 -53.35 -20.20
N SER A 103 32.48 -52.25 -19.60
CA SER A 103 33.88 -52.01 -19.23
C SER A 103 33.96 -50.91 -18.16
N PRO A 104 34.66 -51.12 -17.04
CA PRO A 104 34.76 -50.12 -15.98
C PRO A 104 35.88 -49.11 -16.27
N ASN A 105 35.52 -47.84 -16.44
CA ASN A 105 36.50 -46.75 -16.42
C ASN A 105 36.78 -46.34 -14.96
N ASP A 106 37.94 -46.75 -14.45
CA ASP A 106 38.53 -46.23 -13.21
C ASP A 106 39.11 -44.84 -13.47
N GLU A 107 38.25 -43.81 -13.39
CA GLU A 107 38.68 -42.41 -13.50
C GLU A 107 38.67 -41.76 -12.12
N SER A 108 39.87 -41.59 -11.54
CA SER A 108 40.07 -40.92 -10.25
C SER A 108 39.54 -39.49 -10.26
N PRO A 109 38.91 -39.00 -9.18
CA PRO A 109 38.15 -37.75 -9.18
C PRO A 109 39.03 -36.53 -9.46
N VAL A 110 38.85 -35.93 -10.63
CA VAL A 110 39.48 -34.66 -11.01
C VAL A 110 38.99 -33.56 -10.06
N PRO A 111 39.88 -32.76 -9.43
CA PRO A 111 39.44 -31.70 -8.51
C PRO A 111 38.63 -30.64 -9.25
N SER A 112 37.32 -30.58 -8.97
CA SER A 112 36.45 -29.54 -9.52
C SER A 112 36.88 -28.18 -9.01
N THR A 113 37.49 -27.38 -9.89
CA THR A 113 37.86 -26.00 -9.61
C THR A 113 36.60 -25.17 -9.58
N ALA A 114 36.13 -24.86 -8.36
CA ALA A 114 34.92 -24.08 -8.16
C ALA A 114 34.99 -22.75 -8.93
N ALA A 115 33.93 -22.44 -9.67
CA ALA A 115 33.81 -21.16 -10.39
C ALA A 115 33.98 -19.98 -9.41
N PRO A 116 34.57 -18.85 -9.84
CA PRO A 116 34.78 -17.70 -8.97
C PRO A 116 33.44 -17.21 -8.42
N SER A 117 33.31 -17.22 -7.09
CA SER A 117 32.10 -16.80 -6.40
C SER A 117 31.76 -15.35 -6.72
N SER A 118 30.54 -15.09 -7.19
CA SER A 118 30.02 -13.74 -7.39
C SER A 118 30.20 -12.87 -6.13
N PRO A 119 30.52 -11.57 -6.27
CA PRO A 119 30.67 -10.68 -5.11
C PRO A 119 29.40 -10.65 -4.25
N GLN A 120 29.55 -10.96 -2.95
CA GLN A 120 28.46 -10.90 -1.99
C GLN A 120 28.51 -9.59 -1.20
N TYR A 121 27.58 -8.69 -1.50
CA TYR A 121 27.35 -7.43 -0.78
C TYR A 121 26.22 -7.56 0.26
N THR A 122 25.36 -8.57 0.16
CA THR A 122 24.22 -8.77 1.07
C THR A 122 24.59 -9.47 2.36
N LEU A 123 24.08 -8.95 3.49
CA LEU A 123 24.11 -9.63 4.78
C LEU A 123 22.97 -10.66 4.90
N PRO A 124 23.13 -11.70 5.75
CA PRO A 124 22.01 -12.54 6.17
C PRO A 124 20.91 -11.69 6.82
N VAL A 125 19.64 -12.01 6.52
CA VAL A 125 18.48 -11.34 7.10
C VAL A 125 18.05 -12.09 8.37
N THR A 126 18.06 -11.40 9.51
CA THR A 126 17.67 -11.97 10.81
C THR A 126 16.16 -11.89 11.02
N GLU A 127 15.63 -12.64 11.98
CA GLU A 127 14.20 -12.61 12.32
C GLU A 127 13.75 -11.20 12.78
N GLU A 128 14.62 -10.41 13.42
CA GLU A 128 14.32 -9.02 13.76
C GLU A 128 14.16 -8.16 12.49
N ASP A 129 15.01 -8.37 11.49
CA ASP A 129 14.95 -7.65 10.21
C ASP A 129 13.68 -7.98 9.41
N LYS A 130 13.31 -9.28 9.37
CA LYS A 130 12.04 -9.74 8.75
C LYS A 130 10.84 -9.04 9.41
N ASN A 131 10.83 -9.05 10.75
CA ASN A 131 9.78 -8.42 11.53
C ASN A 131 9.73 -6.91 11.30
N ALA A 132 10.87 -6.22 11.25
CA ALA A 132 10.91 -4.79 10.96
C ALA A 132 10.29 -4.48 9.59
N ALA A 133 10.68 -5.21 8.52
CA ALA A 133 10.13 -5.04 7.18
C ALA A 133 8.60 -5.27 7.13
N VAL A 134 8.11 -6.33 7.76
CA VAL A 134 6.67 -6.65 7.81
C VAL A 134 5.87 -5.65 8.66
N GLN A 135 6.41 -5.22 9.81
CA GLN A 135 5.74 -4.30 10.72
C GLN A 135 5.64 -2.88 10.15
N CYS A 136 6.68 -2.37 9.51
CA CYS A 136 6.61 -1.02 8.92
C CYS A 136 5.60 -0.96 7.75
N HIS A 137 5.54 -1.98 6.89
CA HIS A 137 4.51 -2.07 5.84
C HIS A 137 3.10 -2.21 6.42
N ASN A 138 2.87 -3.11 7.37
CA ASN A 138 1.54 -3.29 7.96
C ASN A 138 1.05 -2.07 8.76
N LYS A 139 1.96 -1.34 9.43
CA LYS A 139 1.62 -0.07 10.09
C LYS A 139 1.05 0.93 9.09
N PHE A 140 1.74 1.14 7.97
CA PHE A 140 1.28 2.07 6.94
C PHE A 140 0.00 1.61 6.24
N ARG A 141 -0.13 0.32 5.93
CA ARG A 141 -1.36 -0.27 5.37
C ARG A 141 -2.55 -0.13 6.33
N SER A 142 -2.33 -0.27 7.64
CA SER A 142 -3.33 -0.05 8.69
C SER A 142 -3.80 1.42 8.73
N GLU A 143 -2.87 2.38 8.78
CA GLU A 143 -3.21 3.82 8.79
C GLU A 143 -3.88 4.27 7.47
N LEU A 144 -3.63 3.59 6.35
CA LEU A 144 -4.39 3.79 5.12
C LEU A 144 -5.79 3.18 5.19
N ALA A 145 -5.88 1.91 5.63
CA ALA A 145 -7.14 1.18 5.71
C ALA A 145 -8.15 1.85 6.65
N LEU A 146 -7.69 2.33 7.81
CA LEU A 146 -8.48 3.08 8.79
C LEU A 146 -8.75 4.54 8.38
N GLY A 147 -8.33 4.96 7.18
CA GLY A 147 -8.58 6.32 6.66
C GLY A 147 -7.83 7.42 7.41
N ASN A 148 -6.66 7.13 7.98
CA ASN A 148 -5.81 8.11 8.69
C ASN A 148 -4.71 8.73 7.81
N SER A 149 -4.33 8.06 6.72
CA SER A 149 -3.34 8.57 5.78
C SER A 149 -3.83 9.83 5.05
N PHE A 150 -3.00 10.88 5.04
CA PHE A 150 -3.25 12.11 4.28
C PHE A 150 -2.78 11.99 2.83
N ASN A 151 -3.63 12.42 1.90
CA ASN A 151 -3.35 12.58 0.49
C ASN A 151 -2.63 13.92 0.27
N LYS A 152 -1.30 13.86 0.07
CA LYS A 152 -0.39 15.01 0.10
C LYS A 152 -0.29 15.69 1.48
N THR A 153 0.88 16.28 1.75
CA THR A 153 1.13 17.01 3.01
C THR A 153 0.16 18.18 3.17
N GLY A 154 -0.64 18.17 4.24
CA GLY A 154 -1.67 19.18 4.49
C GLY A 154 -2.92 19.06 3.59
N GLY A 155 -3.06 17.99 2.80
CA GLY A 155 -4.23 17.74 1.98
C GLY A 155 -5.37 17.04 2.75
N ASN A 156 -6.31 16.47 2.00
CA ASN A 156 -7.43 15.71 2.56
C ASN A 156 -6.98 14.29 2.96
N LYS A 157 -7.72 13.61 3.85
CA LYS A 157 -7.54 12.17 4.08
C LYS A 157 -7.80 11.36 2.80
N MET A 158 -7.08 10.24 2.63
CA MET A 158 -7.40 9.20 1.66
C MET A 158 -8.68 8.45 2.06
N PRO A 159 -9.41 7.84 1.12
CA PRO A 159 -10.50 6.90 1.44
C PRO A 159 -9.99 5.74 2.31
N SER A 160 -10.81 5.26 3.25
CA SER A 160 -10.57 4.01 3.99
C SER A 160 -10.63 2.80 3.05
N ALA A 161 -9.96 1.70 3.42
CA ALA A 161 -9.84 0.51 2.58
C ALA A 161 -10.66 -0.67 3.13
N SER A 162 -11.52 -1.22 2.29
CA SER A 162 -12.42 -2.33 2.63
C SER A 162 -11.78 -3.72 2.55
N ASN A 163 -10.72 -3.86 1.76
CA ASN A 163 -10.10 -5.14 1.36
C ASN A 163 -8.58 -5.23 1.60
N MET A 164 -7.98 -4.28 2.35
CA MET A 164 -6.53 -4.20 2.55
C MET A 164 -5.98 -5.44 3.27
N ARG A 165 -5.20 -6.28 2.59
CA ARG A 165 -4.65 -7.50 3.20
C ARG A 165 -3.45 -7.21 4.09
N LYS A 166 -3.31 -7.99 5.16
CA LYS A 166 -2.11 -8.03 6.01
C LYS A 166 -0.96 -8.63 5.20
N MET A 167 0.21 -8.02 5.31
CA MET A 167 1.43 -8.46 4.66
C MET A 167 2.19 -9.44 5.57
N GLU A 168 2.72 -10.51 5.01
CA GLU A 168 3.54 -11.53 5.70
C GLU A 168 4.91 -11.66 5.01
N TRP A 169 5.92 -12.20 5.70
CA TRP A 169 7.24 -12.41 5.12
C TRP A 169 7.27 -13.67 4.24
N ASP A 170 8.01 -13.60 3.13
CA ASP A 170 8.29 -14.74 2.26
C ASP A 170 9.81 -14.89 2.02
N ASP A 171 10.37 -16.01 2.49
CA ASP A 171 11.81 -16.32 2.38
C ASP A 171 12.25 -16.68 0.95
N ASN A 172 11.36 -16.84 -0.02
CA ASN A 172 11.71 -16.98 -1.44
C ASN A 172 11.78 -15.61 -2.12
N LEU A 173 10.83 -14.71 -1.85
CA LEU A 173 10.94 -13.30 -2.27
C LEU A 173 12.22 -12.66 -1.71
N ALA A 174 12.61 -13.02 -0.48
CA ALA A 174 13.87 -12.55 0.12
C ALA A 174 15.14 -13.04 -0.62
N LYS A 175 15.11 -14.24 -1.22
CA LYS A 175 16.22 -14.76 -2.06
C LYS A 175 16.33 -13.95 -3.35
N PHE A 176 15.22 -13.73 -4.07
CA PHE A 176 15.22 -12.92 -5.29
C PHE A 176 15.64 -11.47 -5.02
N ALA A 177 15.17 -10.88 -3.91
CA ALA A 177 15.63 -9.58 -3.45
C ALA A 177 17.14 -9.56 -3.16
N ALA A 178 17.71 -10.62 -2.56
CA ALA A 178 19.15 -10.73 -2.31
C ALA A 178 19.96 -10.92 -3.60
N GLU A 179 19.49 -11.75 -4.54
CA GLU A 179 20.09 -11.94 -5.86
C GLU A 179 20.13 -10.64 -6.67
N TRP A 180 19.10 -9.80 -6.58
CA TRP A 180 19.10 -8.48 -7.21
C TRP A 180 19.94 -7.45 -6.46
N ALA A 181 19.87 -7.43 -5.11
CA ALA A 181 20.66 -6.53 -4.27
C ALA A 181 22.17 -6.71 -4.51
N ASN A 182 22.65 -7.94 -4.67
CA ASN A 182 24.06 -8.24 -4.98
C ASN A 182 24.53 -7.72 -6.37
N LYS A 183 23.60 -7.37 -7.29
CA LYS A 183 23.97 -6.75 -8.58
C LYS A 183 24.20 -5.24 -8.45
N CYS A 184 23.78 -4.61 -7.35
CA CYS A 184 23.96 -3.17 -7.11
C CYS A 184 23.49 -2.28 -8.29
N SER A 185 22.38 -2.67 -8.93
CA SER A 185 21.80 -1.96 -10.07
C SER A 185 20.87 -0.82 -9.62
N ILE A 186 20.77 0.25 -10.42
CA ILE A 186 19.68 1.23 -10.26
C ILE A 186 18.38 0.78 -10.94
N SER A 187 18.48 -0.15 -11.89
CA SER A 187 17.34 -0.68 -12.65
C SER A 187 16.61 -1.76 -11.86
N HIS A 188 15.31 -1.88 -12.14
CA HIS A 188 14.50 -3.01 -11.67
C HIS A 188 14.92 -4.34 -12.31
N SER A 189 14.58 -5.45 -11.64
CA SER A 189 14.91 -6.81 -12.07
C SER A 189 14.21 -7.30 -13.34
N TRP A 190 13.09 -6.66 -13.70
CA TRP A 190 12.18 -7.05 -14.79
C TRP A 190 11.83 -8.55 -14.79
N ASN A 191 11.03 -8.95 -13.80
CA ASN A 191 10.57 -10.33 -13.65
C ASN A 191 9.11 -10.55 -14.13
N GLY A 192 8.25 -9.53 -14.09
CA GLY A 192 6.86 -9.56 -14.58
C GLY A 192 5.83 -10.33 -13.72
N TRP A 193 6.23 -10.99 -12.62
CA TRP A 193 5.36 -11.80 -11.78
C TRP A 193 5.29 -11.34 -10.30
N ALA A 194 6.26 -10.54 -9.87
CA ALA A 194 6.36 -9.91 -8.56
C ALA A 194 6.59 -8.40 -8.71
N GLY A 195 6.06 -7.63 -7.77
CA GLY A 195 6.41 -6.23 -7.60
C GLY A 195 7.80 -6.07 -6.99
N GLU A 196 8.44 -4.93 -7.20
CA GLU A 196 9.77 -4.65 -6.66
C GLU A 196 9.93 -3.17 -6.32
N ASN A 197 10.40 -2.86 -5.11
CA ASN A 197 10.77 -1.50 -4.71
C ASN A 197 12.28 -1.42 -4.41
N LEU A 198 12.92 -0.31 -4.81
CA LEU A 198 14.35 -0.07 -4.67
C LEU A 198 14.62 1.19 -3.83
N ALA A 199 15.58 1.13 -2.90
CA ALA A 199 15.99 2.29 -2.10
C ALA A 199 17.52 2.31 -1.89
N MET A 200 18.12 3.50 -1.88
CA MET A 200 19.57 3.66 -1.78
C MET A 200 19.96 4.84 -0.88
N ASN A 201 21.05 4.70 -0.12
CA ASN A 201 21.53 5.73 0.81
C ASN A 201 23.07 5.72 0.96
N GLY A 202 23.65 6.89 1.23
CA GLY A 202 25.08 7.06 1.52
C GLY A 202 25.49 6.78 2.98
N GLY A 203 24.52 6.57 3.88
CA GLY A 203 24.73 6.13 5.26
C GLY A 203 24.85 4.62 5.39
N ILE A 204 25.57 4.17 6.43
CA ILE A 204 25.72 2.76 6.79
C ILE A 204 24.64 2.39 7.79
N PHE A 205 23.78 1.43 7.44
CA PHE A 205 22.66 0.98 8.27
C PHE A 205 22.79 -0.50 8.69
N THR A 206 22.01 -0.96 9.66
CA THR A 206 21.66 -2.38 9.79
C THR A 206 20.61 -2.76 8.73
N ASN A 207 20.32 -4.05 8.56
CA ASN A 207 19.23 -4.51 7.70
C ASN A 207 17.89 -3.86 8.13
N LYS A 208 17.54 -3.99 9.42
CA LYS A 208 16.42 -3.31 10.08
C LYS A 208 16.32 -1.82 9.76
N ASP A 209 17.34 -1.02 10.11
CA ASP A 209 17.27 0.45 9.91
C ASP A 209 17.10 0.80 8.43
N ALA A 210 17.68 -0.02 7.53
CA ALA A 210 17.56 0.16 6.09
C ALA A 210 16.17 -0.19 5.56
N PHE A 211 15.53 -1.24 6.08
CA PHE A 211 14.16 -1.63 5.71
C PHE A 211 13.14 -0.60 6.24
N GLU A 212 13.32 -0.12 7.47
CA GLU A 212 12.50 0.96 8.04
C GLU A 212 12.70 2.28 7.26
N TYR A 213 13.94 2.63 6.92
CA TYR A 213 14.27 3.78 6.06
C TYR A 213 13.64 3.67 4.67
N ALA A 214 13.78 2.53 4.00
CA ALA A 214 13.25 2.31 2.66
C ALA A 214 11.71 2.42 2.65
N CYS A 215 11.06 1.74 3.59
CA CYS A 215 9.62 1.80 3.81
C CYS A 215 9.11 3.24 4.04
N GLY A 216 9.76 4.01 4.93
CA GLY A 216 9.41 5.41 5.16
C GLY A 216 9.65 6.33 3.95
N ARG A 217 10.63 6.02 3.10
CA ARG A 217 10.93 6.79 1.88
C ARG A 217 9.92 6.52 0.76
N TRP A 218 9.62 5.26 0.51
CA TRP A 218 8.61 4.82 -0.46
C TRP A 218 7.21 5.31 -0.07
N TRP A 219 6.81 5.14 1.20
CA TRP A 219 5.50 5.61 1.65
C TRP A 219 5.36 7.14 1.62
N GLY A 220 6.47 7.87 1.75
CA GLY A 220 6.52 9.32 1.65
C GLY A 220 6.09 9.89 0.30
N GLU A 221 6.01 9.09 -0.76
CA GLU A 221 5.56 9.51 -2.09
C GLU A 221 4.11 10.03 -2.06
N LEU A 222 3.21 9.40 -1.28
CA LEU A 222 1.83 9.90 -1.08
C LEU A 222 1.81 11.30 -0.44
N ALA A 223 2.74 11.60 0.46
CA ALA A 223 2.82 12.89 1.13
C ALA A 223 3.43 13.99 0.24
N ALA A 224 4.30 13.62 -0.70
CA ALA A 224 4.93 14.55 -1.65
C ALA A 224 4.05 14.85 -2.86
N LEU A 225 3.52 13.80 -3.49
CA LEU A 225 2.82 13.88 -4.77
C LEU A 225 1.30 13.99 -4.57
N GLY A 226 0.75 13.09 -3.74
CA GLY A 226 -0.68 12.79 -3.66
C GLY A 226 -1.12 11.75 -4.70
N PHE A 227 -2.34 11.23 -4.57
CA PHE A 227 -2.91 10.23 -5.49
C PHE A 227 -4.41 10.50 -5.77
N PRO A 228 -4.97 10.13 -6.94
CA PRO A 228 -6.39 10.29 -7.22
C PRO A 228 -7.33 9.59 -6.22
N LYS A 229 -8.51 10.17 -5.99
CA LYS A 229 -9.50 9.69 -5.00
C LYS A 229 -10.36 8.52 -5.47
N ASP A 230 -10.39 8.25 -6.78
CA ASP A 230 -10.96 7.04 -7.39
C ASP A 230 -10.07 5.81 -7.19
N LEU A 231 -8.83 6.02 -6.73
CA LEU A 231 -7.80 5.02 -6.45
C LEU A 231 -7.28 4.26 -7.69
N ILE A 232 -7.66 4.67 -8.91
CA ILE A 232 -7.29 3.98 -10.15
C ILE A 232 -5.86 4.35 -10.57
N LEU A 233 -5.01 3.35 -10.83
CA LEU A 233 -3.67 3.59 -11.35
C LEU A 233 -3.69 3.79 -12.87
N THR A 234 -3.05 4.84 -13.36
CA THR A 234 -2.91 5.14 -14.80
C THR A 234 -1.47 5.54 -15.14
N GLY A 235 -1.09 5.45 -16.42
CA GLY A 235 0.21 5.93 -16.87
C GLY A 235 0.45 7.43 -16.61
N GLU A 236 -0.63 8.22 -16.47
CA GLU A 236 -0.58 9.65 -16.16
C GLU A 236 -0.27 9.93 -14.68
N ASN A 237 -0.76 9.08 -13.77
CA ASN A 237 -0.63 9.28 -12.32
C ASN A 237 0.47 8.43 -11.65
N PHE A 238 1.05 7.44 -12.34
CA PHE A 238 2.11 6.56 -11.83
C PHE A 238 3.47 7.25 -11.62
N GLY A 239 3.70 8.41 -12.23
CA GLY A 239 5.00 9.10 -12.28
C GLY A 239 5.60 9.43 -10.90
N GLY A 240 6.49 8.57 -10.40
CA GLY A 240 7.22 8.77 -9.14
C GLY A 240 6.47 8.38 -7.88
N ILE A 241 5.30 7.74 -7.98
CA ILE A 241 4.52 7.21 -6.84
C ILE A 241 4.46 5.67 -6.81
N GLY A 242 5.22 5.02 -7.70
CA GLY A 242 5.17 3.57 -7.92
C GLY A 242 5.54 2.72 -6.70
N HIS A 243 6.33 3.25 -5.77
CA HIS A 243 6.70 2.50 -4.58
C HIS A 243 5.61 2.56 -3.51
N TRP A 244 5.00 3.74 -3.29
CA TRP A 244 3.81 3.85 -2.43
C TRP A 244 2.65 2.98 -2.96
N THR A 245 2.35 3.04 -4.27
CA THR A 245 1.24 2.27 -4.84
C THR A 245 1.46 0.76 -4.66
N GLN A 246 2.70 0.26 -4.78
CA GLN A 246 3.01 -1.14 -4.51
C GLN A 246 2.87 -1.50 -3.01
N MET A 247 3.29 -0.62 -2.10
CA MET A 247 3.13 -0.85 -0.65
C MET A 247 1.66 -0.81 -0.21
N ALA A 248 0.85 0.04 -0.85
CA ALA A 248 -0.57 0.23 -0.59
C ALA A 248 -1.47 -0.77 -1.33
N TRP A 249 -0.91 -1.60 -2.22
CA TRP A 249 -1.69 -2.50 -3.08
C TRP A 249 -2.45 -3.56 -2.27
N ALA A 250 -3.78 -3.53 -2.26
CA ALA A 250 -4.60 -4.31 -1.33
C ALA A 250 -4.32 -5.82 -1.42
N ASN A 251 -4.20 -6.36 -2.64
CA ASN A 251 -4.02 -7.79 -2.89
C ASN A 251 -2.59 -8.31 -2.66
N THR A 252 -1.61 -7.42 -2.47
CA THR A 252 -0.23 -7.81 -2.13
C THR A 252 -0.15 -8.15 -0.64
N ASP A 253 0.09 -9.43 -0.34
CA ASP A 253 0.10 -9.98 1.02
C ASP A 253 1.42 -10.68 1.40
N ARG A 254 2.42 -10.72 0.51
CA ARG A 254 3.77 -11.24 0.78
C ARG A 254 4.85 -10.22 0.42
N ILE A 255 5.90 -10.17 1.25
CA ILE A 255 7.10 -9.37 1.03
C ILE A 255 8.36 -10.16 1.39
N GLY A 256 9.43 -9.98 0.64
CA GLY A 256 10.77 -10.39 1.05
C GLY A 256 11.80 -9.35 0.64
N CYS A 257 12.69 -8.99 1.55
CA CYS A 257 13.65 -7.89 1.37
C CYS A 257 15.09 -8.33 1.60
N ALA A 258 16.03 -7.62 0.99
CA ALA A 258 17.46 -7.77 1.23
C ALA A 258 18.16 -6.40 1.17
N MET A 259 19.30 -6.29 1.87
CA MET A 259 20.15 -5.11 1.82
C MET A 259 21.58 -5.50 1.41
N ALA A 260 22.10 -4.84 0.37
CA ALA A 260 23.50 -4.83 0.01
C ALA A 260 24.24 -3.65 0.66
N LYS A 261 25.49 -3.88 1.09
CA LYS A 261 26.38 -2.86 1.67
C LYS A 261 27.52 -2.51 0.73
N ASN A 262 27.89 -1.22 0.71
CA ASN A 262 29.04 -0.70 -0.05
C ASN A 262 29.03 -1.11 -1.54
N CYS A 263 27.97 -0.77 -2.27
CA CYS A 263 27.89 -1.09 -3.69
C CYS A 263 29.08 -0.50 -4.48
N PRO A 264 29.69 -1.28 -5.40
CA PRO A 264 30.86 -0.85 -6.14
C PRO A 264 30.51 0.28 -7.12
N ASN A 265 31.45 1.21 -7.33
CA ASN A 265 31.32 2.34 -8.25
C ASN A 265 30.14 3.31 -7.99
N THR A 266 29.43 3.17 -6.86
CA THR A 266 28.40 4.12 -6.42
C THR A 266 28.76 4.73 -5.05
N ASN A 267 27.99 5.72 -4.62
CA ASN A 267 28.07 6.24 -3.25
C ASN A 267 27.14 5.48 -2.27
N TRP A 268 26.50 4.38 -2.69
CA TRP A 268 25.51 3.69 -1.87
C TRP A 268 26.20 2.79 -0.84
N LYS A 269 26.21 3.26 0.40
CA LYS A 269 26.66 2.46 1.56
C LYS A 269 25.59 1.49 2.01
N THR A 270 24.33 1.79 1.68
CA THR A 270 23.15 0.95 1.87
C THR A 270 22.33 0.95 0.57
N TYR A 271 22.01 -0.23 0.05
CA TYR A 271 21.07 -0.44 -1.06
C TYR A 271 20.09 -1.54 -0.67
N VAL A 272 18.79 -1.25 -0.74
CA VAL A 272 17.68 -2.13 -0.33
C VAL A 272 16.84 -2.49 -1.54
N VAL A 273 16.49 -3.76 -1.63
CA VAL A 273 15.54 -4.33 -2.57
C VAL A 273 14.45 -5.03 -1.76
N CYS A 274 13.18 -4.77 -2.07
CA CYS A 274 12.04 -5.55 -1.55
C CYS A 274 11.21 -6.08 -2.73
N TRP A 275 10.90 -7.37 -2.72
CA TRP A 275 10.02 -8.04 -3.68
C TRP A 275 8.65 -8.28 -3.04
N TYR A 276 7.60 -8.20 -3.85
CA TYR A 276 6.20 -8.17 -3.43
C TYR A 276 5.35 -9.17 -4.20
N TYR A 277 4.52 -9.95 -3.52
CA TYR A 277 3.55 -10.86 -4.14
C TYR A 277 2.17 -10.79 -3.45
N ALA A 278 1.04 -10.92 -4.15
CA ALA A 278 0.90 -10.77 -5.60
C ALA A 278 1.46 -9.41 -6.07
N ALA A 279 1.96 -9.33 -7.30
CA ALA A 279 2.42 -8.06 -7.86
C ALA A 279 1.31 -6.99 -7.83
N GLY A 280 1.70 -5.74 -7.62
CA GLY A 280 0.80 -4.59 -7.70
C GLY A 280 1.00 -3.80 -8.99
N ASN A 281 0.60 -2.53 -8.95
CA ASN A 281 0.85 -1.53 -9.98
C ASN A 281 0.25 -1.85 -11.38
N TYR A 282 -0.84 -2.60 -11.44
CA TYR A 282 -1.58 -2.83 -12.68
C TYR A 282 -2.37 -1.57 -13.10
N PHE A 283 -2.08 -1.03 -14.29
CA PHE A 283 -2.85 0.09 -14.84
C PHE A 283 -4.32 -0.29 -15.08
N GLY A 284 -5.22 0.67 -14.89
CA GLY A 284 -6.68 0.47 -14.93
C GLY A 284 -7.27 -0.22 -13.70
N SER A 285 -6.44 -0.71 -12.77
CA SER A 285 -6.89 -1.32 -11.51
C SER A 285 -6.85 -0.32 -10.35
N PRO A 286 -7.73 -0.47 -9.35
CA PRO A 286 -7.63 0.29 -8.11
C PRO A 286 -6.46 -0.21 -7.25
N VAL A 287 -5.75 0.69 -6.57
CA VAL A 287 -4.71 0.33 -5.58
C VAL A 287 -5.33 -0.44 -4.41
N TYR A 288 -6.53 -0.05 -3.98
CA TYR A 288 -7.35 -0.75 -2.99
C TYR A 288 -8.83 -0.39 -3.20
N GLU A 289 -9.76 -1.18 -2.64
CA GLU A 289 -11.20 -0.86 -2.74
C GLU A 289 -11.62 0.05 -1.60
N ALA A 290 -12.09 1.26 -1.93
CA ALA A 290 -12.65 2.20 -0.97
C ALA A 290 -13.87 1.62 -0.23
N GLY A 291 -13.97 1.86 1.07
CA GLY A 291 -15.12 1.47 1.90
C GLY A 291 -14.79 1.35 3.38
N GLU A 292 -15.76 0.88 4.16
CA GLU A 292 -15.58 0.63 5.61
C GLU A 292 -14.47 -0.41 5.86
N PRO A 293 -13.57 -0.21 6.84
CA PRO A 293 -12.53 -1.18 7.18
C PRO A 293 -13.09 -2.58 7.41
N CYS A 294 -12.38 -3.60 6.92
CA CYS A 294 -12.77 -5.01 6.91
C CYS A 294 -14.01 -5.40 6.08
N SER A 295 -14.77 -4.47 5.47
CA SER A 295 -16.09 -4.79 4.87
C SER A 295 -16.06 -5.70 3.65
N LYS A 296 -14.88 -5.91 3.03
CA LYS A 296 -14.67 -6.85 1.91
C LYS A 296 -13.57 -7.90 2.17
N CYS A 297 -13.19 -8.11 3.43
CA CYS A 297 -12.29 -9.21 3.77
C CYS A 297 -13.00 -10.57 3.74
N SER A 298 -12.28 -11.62 3.30
CA SER A 298 -12.79 -13.00 3.32
C SER A 298 -11.67 -13.97 3.70
N PRO A 299 -11.83 -14.85 4.71
CA PRO A 299 -12.94 -14.95 5.67
C PRO A 299 -12.69 -14.15 6.97
N LYS A 300 -11.54 -13.49 7.13
CA LYS A 300 -11.08 -12.89 8.41
C LYS A 300 -10.52 -11.49 8.23
N CYS A 301 -10.65 -10.67 9.28
CA CYS A 301 -10.01 -9.37 9.40
C CYS A 301 -9.65 -9.09 10.86
N ASP A 302 -8.52 -8.43 11.08
CA ASP A 302 -8.20 -7.80 12.37
C ASP A 302 -8.78 -6.39 12.41
N LYS A 303 -9.93 -6.24 13.07
CA LYS A 303 -10.66 -4.97 13.18
C LYS A 303 -9.91 -3.88 13.96
N ALA A 304 -8.90 -4.21 14.75
CA ALA A 304 -8.11 -3.21 15.48
C ALA A 304 -7.13 -2.45 14.56
N ILE A 305 -6.76 -3.05 13.43
CA ILE A 305 -5.81 -2.49 12.44
C ILE A 305 -6.40 -2.39 11.02
N GLY A 306 -7.65 -2.83 10.81
CA GLY A 306 -8.34 -2.76 9.52
C GLY A 306 -7.80 -3.66 8.42
N LEU A 307 -7.02 -4.70 8.76
CA LEU A 307 -6.33 -5.57 7.78
C LEU A 307 -6.96 -6.97 7.68
N CYS A 308 -7.26 -7.40 6.45
CA CYS A 308 -7.69 -8.77 6.15
C CYS A 308 -6.58 -9.79 6.45
N GLN A 309 -6.97 -11.03 6.75
CA GLN A 309 -6.05 -12.17 6.90
C GLN A 309 -6.26 -13.12 5.70
#